data_AF-A0A3P2AHJ2-F1
#
_entry.id   AF-A0A3P2AHJ2-F1
#
_cell.length_a   1.000
_cell.length_b   1.000
_cell.length_c   1.000
_cell.angle_alpha   90.00
_cell.angle_beta   90.00
_cell.angle_gamma   90.00
#
_symmetry.space_group_name_H-M   'P 1'
#
loop_
_entity.id
_entity.type
_entity.pdbx_description
1 polymer ?
#
loop_
_entity_poly.entity_id
_entity_poly.type
_entity_poly.pdbx_seq_one_letter_code
_entity_poly.pdbx_strand_id
1 'polypeptide(L)'
;MFIDSSTLELKRFEGEIVNNILTFTDETGHKEQNRDSNPHFVINYKIVGGVSMVESVIVDIKYTIKYGNVDIHSVMYNTGIETKNKTKKIAKSNDLLNKIANQNYDPAFWKDKAIIKRTPLEKSAIEMFEKKNLFGTYSLDK
;
A
#
# COMPACT_ATOMS: atom_id res chain seq x y z
N MET A 1 -4.33 19.43 -5.65
CA MET A 1 -3.12 19.21 -6.49
C MET A 1 -1.96 19.99 -5.88
N PHE A 2 -0.79 19.38 -5.78
CA PHE A 2 0.39 19.93 -5.12
C PHE A 2 1.56 19.95 -6.12
N ILE A 3 2.11 21.14 -6.34
CA ILE A 3 3.16 21.43 -7.31
C ILE A 3 4.31 22.13 -6.58
N ASP A 4 5.55 21.78 -6.93
CA ASP A 4 6.74 22.54 -6.51
C ASP A 4 6.77 23.88 -7.26
N SER A 5 6.72 25.00 -6.52
CA SER A 5 6.66 26.33 -7.13
C SER A 5 7.93 26.75 -7.86
N SER A 6 9.07 26.12 -7.58
CA SER A 6 10.36 26.46 -8.19
C SER A 6 10.63 25.70 -9.49
N THR A 7 10.19 24.44 -9.55
CA THR A 7 10.41 23.55 -10.71
C THR A 7 9.15 23.29 -11.53
N LEU A 8 7.98 23.70 -11.03
CA LEU A 8 6.65 23.37 -11.57
C LEU A 8 6.38 21.87 -11.64
N GLU A 9 7.11 21.07 -10.87
CA GLU A 9 6.96 19.62 -10.81
C GLU A 9 5.72 19.21 -10.02
N LEU A 10 4.95 18.27 -10.57
CA LEU A 10 3.82 17.68 -9.87
C LEU A 10 4.33 16.73 -8.78
N LYS A 11 3.96 16.99 -7.52
CA LYS A 11 4.37 16.17 -6.36
C LYS A 11 3.24 15.26 -5.88
N ARG A 12 2.01 15.76 -5.88
CA ARG A 12 0.85 15.00 -5.43
C ARG A 12 -0.42 15.46 -6.13
N PHE A 13 -1.29 14.52 -6.43
CA PHE A 13 -2.65 14.79 -6.84
C PHE A 13 -3.60 14.05 -5.90
N GLU A 14 -4.65 14.73 -5.46
CA GLU A 14 -5.60 14.22 -4.48
C GLU A 14 -6.98 14.60 -4.98
N GLY A 15 -7.91 13.65 -4.90
CA GLY A 15 -9.25 13.85 -5.39
C GLY A 15 -10.20 12.74 -4.99
N GLU A 16 -11.45 12.92 -5.40
CA GLU A 16 -12.52 11.96 -5.21
C GLU A 16 -13.12 11.60 -6.58
N ILE A 17 -13.50 10.34 -6.75
CA ILE A 17 -14.26 9.89 -7.90
C ILE A 17 -15.74 10.01 -7.55
N VAL A 18 -16.40 10.97 -8.18
CA VAL A 18 -17.86 11.14 -8.08
C VAL A 18 -18.58 10.32 -9.13
N ASN A 19 -19.83 9.95 -8.86
CA ASN A 19 -20.67 9.14 -9.76
C ASN A 19 -20.04 7.78 -10.12
N ASN A 20 -19.24 7.20 -9.21
CA ASN A 20 -18.67 5.88 -9.41
C ASN A 20 -19.78 4.81 -9.40
N ILE A 21 -19.65 3.81 -10.28
CA ILE A 21 -20.58 2.67 -10.33
C ILE A 21 -19.79 1.41 -10.02
N LEU A 22 -20.02 0.84 -8.84
CA LEU A 22 -19.54 -0.49 -8.49
C LEU A 22 -20.52 -1.52 -9.04
N THR A 23 -20.00 -2.52 -9.77
CA THR A 23 -20.81 -3.64 -10.27
C THR A 23 -20.36 -4.92 -9.58
N PHE A 24 -21.27 -5.53 -8.83
CA PHE A 24 -21.07 -6.83 -8.20
C PHE A 24 -21.72 -7.90 -9.07
N THR A 25 -21.04 -9.04 -9.24
CA THR A 25 -21.61 -10.20 -9.94
C THR A 25 -21.61 -11.36 -8.97
N ASP A 26 -22.78 -11.95 -8.74
CA ASP A 26 -22.89 -13.12 -7.86
C ASP A 26 -22.55 -14.43 -8.59
N GLU A 27 -22.59 -15.54 -7.85
CA GLU A 27 -22.28 -16.87 -8.38
C GLU A 27 -23.27 -17.34 -9.46
N THR A 28 -24.48 -16.76 -9.51
CA THR A 28 -25.51 -17.04 -10.52
C THR A 28 -25.35 -16.18 -11.78
N GLY A 29 -24.44 -15.21 -11.75
CA GLY A 29 -24.23 -14.22 -12.82
C GLY A 29 -25.16 -13.00 -12.74
N HIS A 30 -25.97 -12.89 -11.69
CA HIS A 30 -26.77 -11.70 -11.45
C HIS A 30 -25.87 -10.51 -11.13
N LYS A 31 -26.20 -9.34 -11.70
CA LYS A 31 -25.41 -8.11 -11.54
C LYS A 31 -26.16 -7.09 -10.70
N GLU A 32 -25.54 -6.68 -9.61
CA GLU A 32 -26.00 -5.59 -8.75
C GLU A 32 -25.12 -4.36 -8.98
N GLN A 33 -25.73 -3.18 -9.10
CA GLN A 33 -25.00 -1.92 -9.22
C GLN A 33 -25.16 -1.09 -7.96
N ASN A 34 -24.05 -0.60 -7.43
CA ASN A 34 -24.03 0.35 -6.35
C ASN A 34 -23.39 1.67 -6.81
N ARG A 35 -24.08 2.78 -6.52
CA ARG A 35 -23.62 4.14 -6.83
C ARG A 35 -23.26 4.96 -5.59
N ASP A 36 -23.47 4.38 -4.41
CA ASP A 36 -23.17 4.97 -3.11
C ASP A 36 -21.70 4.67 -2.74
N SER A 37 -20.80 5.15 -3.59
CA SER A 37 -19.37 5.12 -3.31
C SER A 37 -18.73 6.34 -3.96
N ASN A 38 -17.97 7.09 -3.17
CA ASN A 38 -17.11 8.15 -3.67
C ASN A 38 -15.66 7.79 -3.29
N PRO A 39 -14.97 6.99 -4.10
CA PRO A 39 -13.56 6.64 -3.88
C PRO A 39 -12.72 7.91 -3.68
N HIS A 40 -12.01 8.00 -2.56
CA HIS A 40 -10.95 8.97 -2.38
C HIS A 40 -9.64 8.38 -2.89
N PHE A 41 -8.78 9.21 -3.49
CA PHE A 41 -7.47 8.75 -3.94
C PHE A 41 -6.39 9.82 -3.82
N VAL A 42 -5.19 9.37 -3.54
CA VAL A 42 -3.96 10.16 -3.50
C VAL A 42 -2.92 9.55 -4.42
N ILE A 43 -2.49 10.29 -5.43
CA ILE A 43 -1.38 9.93 -6.32
C ILE A 43 -0.15 10.70 -5.87
N ASN A 44 0.91 9.99 -5.52
CA ASN A 44 2.22 10.58 -5.24
C ASN A 44 3.13 10.42 -6.46
N TYR A 45 3.92 11.45 -6.73
CA TYR A 45 4.83 11.49 -7.87
C TYR A 45 6.28 11.63 -7.41
N LYS A 46 7.18 11.01 -8.16
CA LYS A 46 8.62 11.17 -8.04
C LYS A 46 9.19 11.66 -9.38
N ILE A 47 10.34 12.33 -9.31
CA ILE A 47 11.01 12.81 -10.52
C ILE A 47 11.98 11.75 -11.01
N VAL A 48 11.82 11.35 -12.27
CA VAL A 48 12.73 10.43 -12.96
C VAL A 48 13.01 11.02 -14.34
N GLY A 49 14.28 11.31 -14.63
CA GLY A 49 14.67 11.89 -15.92
C GLY A 49 14.02 13.26 -16.22
N GLY A 50 13.75 14.06 -15.18
CA GLY A 50 13.11 15.38 -15.33
C GLY A 50 11.59 15.34 -15.53
N VAL A 51 10.95 14.16 -15.41
CA VAL A 51 9.50 14.00 -15.57
C VAL A 51 8.88 13.49 -14.27
N SER A 52 7.70 14.01 -13.92
CA SER A 52 6.88 13.52 -12.80
C SER A 52 6.28 12.16 -13.15
N MET A 53 6.83 11.10 -12.57
CA MET A 53 6.31 9.73 -12.70
C MET A 53 5.52 9.36 -11.46
N VAL A 54 4.40 8.66 -11.63
CA VAL A 54 3.64 8.10 -10.50
C VAL A 54 4.56 7.18 -9.69
N GLU A 55 4.62 7.39 -8.38
CA GLU A 55 5.34 6.55 -7.43
C GLU A 55 4.38 5.59 -6.73
N SER A 56 3.27 6.14 -6.23
CA SER A 56 2.24 5.37 -5.54
C SER A 56 0.85 5.97 -5.75
N VAL A 57 -0.16 5.12 -5.61
CA VAL A 57 -1.57 5.49 -5.57
C VAL A 57 -2.16 4.89 -4.30
N ILE A 58 -2.73 5.74 -3.46
CA ILE A 58 -3.52 5.35 -2.29
C ILE A 58 -4.98 5.50 -2.70
N VAL A 59 -5.80 4.51 -2.39
CA VAL A 59 -7.24 4.51 -2.69
C VAL A 59 -8.00 4.07 -1.46
N ASP A 60 -8.98 4.87 -1.08
CA ASP A 60 -9.90 4.62 0.00
C ASP A 60 -11.32 4.56 -0.55
N ILE A 61 -12.03 3.45 -0.35
CA ILE A 61 -13.39 3.27 -0.84
C ILE A 61 -14.26 2.73 0.28
N LYS A 62 -15.37 3.41 0.53
CA LYS A 62 -16.44 2.94 1.41
C LYS A 62 -17.69 2.74 0.59
N TYR A 63 -18.34 1.59 0.78
CA TYR A 63 -19.63 1.29 0.17
C TYR A 63 -20.40 0.27 0.99
N THR A 64 -21.72 0.31 0.89
CA THR A 64 -22.61 -0.63 1.56
C THR A 64 -23.09 -1.69 0.57
N ILE A 65 -22.99 -2.96 0.93
CA ILE A 65 -23.63 -4.07 0.22
C ILE A 65 -24.76 -4.64 1.09
N LYS A 66 -25.60 -5.50 0.51
CA LYS A 66 -26.70 -6.17 1.21
C LYS A 66 -26.27 -6.84 2.53
N TYR A 67 -25.03 -7.32 2.61
CA TYR A 67 -24.50 -8.06 3.75
C TYR A 67 -23.68 -7.22 4.74
N GLY A 68 -23.55 -5.91 4.51
CA GLY A 68 -22.85 -5.01 5.43
C GLY A 68 -22.08 -3.88 4.75
N ASN A 69 -21.30 -3.16 5.55
CA ASN A 69 -20.43 -2.09 5.07
C ASN A 69 -19.04 -2.66 4.73
N VAL A 70 -18.51 -2.23 3.60
CA VAL A 70 -17.15 -2.57 3.16
C VAL A 70 -16.31 -1.30 3.14
N ASP A 71 -15.14 -1.39 3.77
CA ASP A 71 -14.10 -0.37 3.73
C ASP A 71 -12.87 -0.98 3.05
N ILE A 72 -12.40 -0.32 2.00
CA ILE A 72 -11.22 -0.73 1.24
C ILE A 72 -10.17 0.36 1.39
N HIS A 73 -9.05 0.01 1.99
CA HIS A 73 -7.83 0.81 2.00
C HIS A 73 -6.77 0.10 1.16
N SER A 74 -6.32 0.74 0.09
CA SER A 74 -5.35 0.15 -0.83
C SER A 74 -4.17 1.10 -1.07
N VAL A 75 -2.97 0.54 -1.11
CA VAL A 75 -1.75 1.24 -1.52
C VAL A 75 -1.11 0.46 -2.66
N MET A 76 -0.98 1.12 -3.80
CA MET A 76 -0.39 0.58 -5.02
C MET A 76 0.91 1.32 -5.31
N TYR A 77 1.97 0.60 -5.68
CA TYR A 77 3.25 1.19 -6.06
C TYR A 77 3.49 1.00 -7.56
N ASN A 78 4.10 2.00 -8.20
CA ASN A 78 4.52 1.86 -9.58
C ASN A 78 5.72 0.89 -9.67
N THR A 79 5.49 -0.25 -10.31
CA THR A 79 6.50 -1.31 -10.52
C THR A 79 7.30 -1.15 -11.81
N GLY A 80 7.04 -0.10 -12.60
CA GLY A 80 7.69 0.15 -13.89
C GLY A 80 6.94 -0.45 -15.09
N ILE A 81 7.61 -0.50 -16.24
CA ILE A 81 7.05 -1.06 -17.49
C ILE A 81 7.23 -2.58 -17.47
N GLU A 82 6.12 -3.33 -17.46
CA GLU A 82 6.16 -4.77 -17.72
C GLU A 82 6.52 -5.04 -19.19
N THR A 83 7.70 -5.61 -19.45
CA THR A 83 7.99 -6.29 -20.71
C THR A 83 7.24 -7.61 -20.74
N LYS A 84 5.96 -7.58 -21.15
CA LYS A 84 5.16 -8.80 -21.36
C LYS A 84 5.76 -9.60 -22.52
N ASN A 85 6.52 -10.65 -22.19
CA ASN A 85 6.90 -11.67 -23.15
C ASN A 85 5.65 -12.51 -23.46
N LYS A 86 5.05 -12.35 -24.64
CA LYS A 86 3.72 -12.89 -25.02
C LYS A 86 3.58 -14.41 -24.86
N THR A 87 4.69 -15.15 -24.70
CA THR A 87 4.75 -16.62 -24.64
C THR A 87 4.90 -17.20 -23.24
N LYS A 88 5.17 -16.41 -22.19
CA LYS A 88 5.29 -16.94 -20.81
C LYS A 88 4.21 -16.37 -19.90
N LYS A 89 3.40 -17.26 -19.31
CA LYS A 89 2.54 -16.90 -18.17
C LYS A 89 3.45 -16.35 -17.06
N ILE A 90 3.16 -15.14 -16.63
CA ILE A 90 3.81 -14.51 -15.49
C ILE A 90 3.41 -15.31 -14.26
N ALA A 91 4.38 -15.95 -13.60
CA ALA A 91 4.19 -16.39 -12.23
C ALA A 91 4.04 -15.13 -11.38
N LYS A 92 2.99 -15.04 -10.54
CA LYS A 92 2.90 -13.99 -9.51
C LYS A 92 4.18 -14.06 -8.70
N SER A 93 5.12 -13.18 -8.99
CA SER A 93 6.29 -13.03 -8.16
C SER A 93 5.80 -12.36 -6.89
N ASN A 94 5.78 -13.08 -5.77
CA ASN A 94 5.66 -12.54 -4.42
C ASN A 94 6.89 -11.68 -4.07
N ASP A 95 7.41 -10.91 -5.03
CA ASP A 95 8.69 -10.23 -4.95
C ASP A 95 8.66 -9.15 -3.88
N LEU A 96 7.50 -8.52 -3.65
CA LEU A 96 7.40 -7.49 -2.63
C LEU A 96 7.48 -8.08 -1.21
N LEU A 97 6.73 -9.17 -0.95
CA LEU A 97 6.80 -9.87 0.34
C LEU A 97 8.18 -10.51 0.55
N ASN A 98 8.77 -11.11 -0.48
CA ASN A 98 10.14 -11.64 -0.42
C ASN A 98 11.18 -10.53 -0.25
N LYS A 99 11.03 -9.38 -0.91
CA LYS A 99 11.93 -8.22 -0.73
C LYS A 99 11.80 -7.62 0.66
N ILE A 100 10.59 -7.53 1.22
CA ILE A 100 10.37 -7.09 2.60
C ILE A 100 10.95 -8.11 3.59
N ALA A 101 10.71 -9.41 3.36
CA ALA A 101 11.26 -10.48 4.20
C ALA A 101 12.80 -10.56 4.15
N ASN A 102 13.40 -10.21 3.00
CA ASN A 102 14.84 -10.21 2.78
C ASN A 102 15.49 -8.83 3.00
N GLN A 103 14.72 -7.80 3.36
CA GLN A 103 15.29 -6.54 3.80
C GLN A 103 15.81 -6.74 5.22
N ASN A 104 17.11 -6.57 5.39
CA ASN A 104 17.70 -6.53 6.72
C ASN A 104 17.04 -5.41 7.53
N TYR A 105 16.73 -5.70 8.79
CA TYR A 105 16.22 -4.73 9.74
C TYR A 105 17.10 -3.47 9.71
N ASP A 106 16.52 -2.33 9.36
CA ASP A 106 17.19 -1.02 9.38
C ASP A 106 16.74 -0.24 10.63
N PRO A 107 17.55 -0.19 11.69
CA PRO A 107 17.22 0.53 12.91
C PRO A 107 17.13 2.04 12.69
N ALA A 108 17.87 2.59 11.71
CA ALA A 108 17.91 4.03 11.44
C ALA A 108 16.61 4.50 10.78
N PHE A 109 16.07 3.71 9.85
CA PHE A 109 14.75 3.96 9.26
C PHE A 109 13.65 4.13 10.32
N TRP A 110 13.61 3.23 11.31
CA TRP A 110 12.61 3.28 12.39
C TRP A 110 12.85 4.38 13.42
N LYS A 111 14.10 4.85 13.56
CA LYS A 111 14.46 5.95 14.46
C LYS A 111 14.06 7.31 13.88
N ASP A 112 14.21 7.48 12.57
CA ASP A 112 14.00 8.76 11.89
C ASP A 112 12.57 8.95 11.40
N LYS A 113 11.83 7.85 11.13
CA LYS A 113 10.42 7.89 10.71
C LYS A 113 9.49 7.73 11.92
N ALA A 114 9.46 8.74 12.78
CA ALA A 114 8.62 8.85 13.98
C ALA A 114 7.10 8.97 13.72
N ILE A 115 6.57 8.45 12.60
CA ILE A 115 5.14 8.46 12.27
C ILE A 115 4.36 7.45 13.11
N ILE A 116 5.02 6.39 13.58
CA ILE A 116 4.44 5.45 14.56
C ILE A 116 5.05 5.79 15.92
N LYS A 117 4.46 6.75 16.64
CA LYS A 117 4.77 6.94 18.05
C LYS A 117 4.33 5.67 18.79
N ARG A 118 5.31 4.83 19.13
CA ARG A 118 5.08 3.57 19.86
C ARG A 118 4.28 3.85 21.12
N THR A 119 3.27 3.04 21.35
CA THR A 119 2.52 3.09 22.61
C THR A 119 3.43 2.66 23.77
N PRO A 120 3.16 3.11 25.00
CA PRO A 120 3.92 2.68 26.18
C PRO A 120 3.97 1.15 26.34
N LEU A 121 2.91 0.46 25.91
CA LEU A 121 2.81 -0.99 25.95
C LEU A 121 3.80 -1.67 24.98
N GLU A 122 3.90 -1.16 23.75
CA GLU A 122 4.86 -1.67 22.76
C GLU A 122 6.30 -1.45 23.19
N LYS A 123 6.59 -0.32 23.86
CA LYS A 123 7.91 -0.04 24.43
C LYS A 123 8.27 -1.05 25.53
N SER A 124 7.34 -1.32 26.44
CA SER A 124 7.53 -2.30 27.52
C SER A 124 7.73 -3.72 26.99
N ALA A 125 6.98 -4.09 25.94
CA ALA A 125 7.16 -5.39 25.29
C ALA A 125 8.56 -5.52 24.69
N ILE A 126 9.02 -4.54 23.91
CA ILE A 126 10.36 -4.57 23.30
C ILE A 126 11.46 -4.64 24.35
N GLU A 127 11.40 -3.81 25.39
CA GLU A 127 12.36 -3.84 26.51
C GLU A 127 12.40 -5.23 27.19
N MET A 128 11.24 -5.88 27.32
CA MET A 128 11.12 -7.23 27.87
C MET A 128 11.74 -8.29 26.94
N PHE A 129 11.58 -8.17 25.62
CA PHE A 129 12.16 -9.09 24.65
C PHE A 129 13.67 -8.90 24.47
N GLU A 130 14.16 -7.66 24.47
CA GLU A 130 15.59 -7.31 24.42
C GLU A 130 16.32 -7.77 25.68
N LYS A 131 15.75 -7.51 26.87
CA LYS A 131 16.35 -7.93 28.16
C LYS A 131 16.44 -9.46 28.30
N LYS A 132 15.52 -10.18 27.66
CA LYS A 132 15.50 -11.65 27.66
C LYS A 132 16.28 -12.26 26.49
N ASN A 133 16.89 -11.43 25.63
CA ASN A 133 17.63 -11.85 24.44
C ASN A 133 16.84 -12.84 23.55
N LEU A 134 15.52 -12.64 23.44
CA LEU A 134 14.60 -13.55 22.76
C LEU A 134 14.53 -13.32 21.24
N PHE A 135 15.13 -12.24 20.75
CA PHE A 135 15.27 -12.01 19.31
C PHE A 135 16.43 -12.88 18.79
N GLY A 136 16.09 -14.02 18.19
CA GLY A 136 17.07 -14.91 17.54
C GLY A 136 17.23 -16.29 18.16
N THR A 137 16.52 -16.64 19.25
CA THR A 137 16.56 -17.98 19.86
C THR A 137 15.52 -18.95 19.29
N TYR A 138 15.08 -18.76 18.04
CA TYR A 138 14.36 -19.82 17.31
C TYR A 138 15.39 -20.63 16.51
N SER A 139 16.14 -21.50 17.19
CA SER A 139 16.78 -22.63 16.52
C SER A 139 15.68 -23.62 16.14
N LEU A 140 15.34 -23.69 14.85
CA LEU A 140 14.55 -24.78 14.28
C LEU A 140 15.43 -26.03 14.19
N ASP A 141 15.78 -26.62 15.34
CA ASP A 141 16.42 -27.93 15.40
C ASP A 141 15.44 -28.96 15.95
N LYS A 142 15.08 -29.92 15.08
CA LYS A 142 14.62 -31.27 15.44
C LYS A 142 15.31 -32.27 14.53
#